data_AF-A0A7C1GQB7-F1
#
_entry.id   AF-A0A7C1GQB7-F1
#
_cell.length_a   1.000
_cell.length_b   1.000
_cell.length_c   1.000
_cell.angle_alpha   90.00
_cell.angle_beta   90.00
_cell.angle_gamma   90.00
#
_symmetry.space_group_name_H-M   'P 1'
#
loop_
_entity.id
_entity.type
_entity.pdbx_description
1 polymer ?
#
loop_
_entity_poly.entity_id
_entity_poly.type
_entity_poly.pdbx_seq_one_letter_code
_entity_poly.pdbx_strand_id
1 'polypeptide(L)'
;MVSRSIARYIRVSTRKTGNVLDLVRGLPVVKAESVLDTINKRPAIYIKRALRSAVDSAEKKSKLTPADLYISMVKADKGPSLKRYRAASMGRATMIKHRTTHITLELDKIKRPEVKTIKEEARNKAKVKPQKVKIRKTSSKKEGA
;
A
#
# COMPACT_ATOMS: atom_id res chain seq x y z
N MET A 1 8.81 -0.55 -5.40
CA MET A 1 9.05 0.59 -4.49
C MET A 1 9.46 1.81 -5.29
N VAL A 2 8.75 2.94 -5.14
CA VAL A 2 9.13 4.25 -5.72
C VAL A 2 9.98 5.05 -4.75
N SER A 3 9.52 5.14 -3.50
CA SER A 3 10.12 5.96 -2.46
C SER A 3 9.99 5.30 -1.09
N ARG A 4 10.90 5.63 -0.18
CA ARG A 4 10.94 5.12 1.19
C ARG A 4 11.27 6.25 2.15
N SER A 5 10.57 6.27 3.29
CA SER A 5 10.81 7.20 4.40
C SER A 5 10.96 6.43 5.70
N ILE A 6 11.94 6.84 6.52
CA ILE A 6 12.21 6.22 7.82
C ILE A 6 12.27 7.32 8.88
N ALA A 7 11.41 7.21 9.90
CA ALA A 7 11.46 8.07 11.06
C ALA A 7 11.98 7.28 12.27
N ARG A 8 13.17 7.66 12.76
CA ARG A 8 13.89 6.92 13.82
C ARG A 8 13.70 7.57 15.19
N TYR A 9 13.89 6.76 16.23
CA TYR A 9 13.85 7.13 17.64
C TYR A 9 12.60 7.89 18.11
N ILE A 10 11.44 7.63 17.48
CA ILE A 10 10.19 8.27 17.87
C ILE A 10 9.80 7.78 19.27
N ARG A 11 9.53 8.72 20.18
CA ARG A 11 9.22 8.45 21.59
C ARG A 11 7.76 8.02 21.82
N VAL A 12 7.37 6.95 21.14
CA VAL A 12 6.03 6.33 21.23
C VAL A 12 6.18 4.81 21.25
N SER A 13 5.24 4.12 21.91
CA SER A 13 5.22 2.65 21.94
C SER A 13 4.81 2.07 20.59
N THR A 14 5.52 1.03 20.16
CA THR A 14 5.32 0.33 18.89
C THR A 14 3.87 -0.10 18.67
N ARG A 15 3.22 -0.64 19.72
CA ARG A 15 1.80 -1.07 19.65
C ARG A 15 0.85 0.10 19.35
N LYS A 16 1.06 1.26 19.98
CA LYS A 16 0.19 2.43 19.76
C LYS A 16 0.35 2.95 18.33
N THR A 17 1.57 2.91 17.80
CA THR A 17 1.87 3.27 16.41
C THR A 17 1.27 2.26 15.44
N GLY A 18 1.40 0.95 15.70
CA GLY A 18 0.83 -0.13 14.88
C GLY A 18 -0.66 0.06 14.61
N ASN A 19 -1.45 0.32 15.66
CA ASN A 19 -2.90 0.55 15.51
C ASN A 19 -3.26 1.71 14.56
N VAL A 20 -2.38 2.70 14.37
CA VAL A 20 -2.60 3.80 13.42
C VAL A 20 -2.12 3.41 12.03
N LEU A 21 -0.99 2.69 11.94
CA LEU A 21 -0.46 2.19 10.68
C LEU A 21 -1.39 1.21 9.98
N ASP A 22 -2.11 0.39 10.74
CA ASP A 22 -3.06 -0.57 10.19
C ASP A 22 -4.21 0.12 9.44
N LEU A 23 -4.58 1.34 9.82
CA LEU A 23 -5.65 2.11 9.16
C LEU A 23 -5.23 2.68 7.80
N VAL A 24 -3.94 2.94 7.60
CA VAL A 24 -3.42 3.58 6.38
C VAL A 24 -2.78 2.58 5.41
N ARG A 25 -2.64 1.31 5.80
CA ARG A 25 -2.03 0.28 4.98
C ARG A 25 -2.83 0.06 3.70
N GLY A 26 -2.17 0.15 2.54
CA GLY A 26 -2.80 -0.06 1.23
C GLY A 26 -3.68 1.09 0.74
N LEU A 27 -3.80 2.19 1.48
CA LEU A 27 -4.57 3.35 1.04
C LEU A 27 -3.78 4.20 0.02
N PRO A 28 -4.49 4.88 -0.91
CA PRO A 28 -3.88 5.92 -1.73
C PRO A 28 -3.44 7.09 -0.83
N VAL A 29 -2.36 7.76 -1.22
CA VAL A 29 -1.71 8.81 -0.39
C VAL A 29 -2.69 9.89 0.04
N VAL A 30 -3.50 10.40 -0.90
CA VAL A 30 -4.49 11.46 -0.63
C VAL A 30 -5.48 11.06 0.45
N LYS A 31 -6.01 9.83 0.38
CA LYS A 31 -6.95 9.31 1.39
C LYS A 31 -6.25 9.07 2.72
N ALA A 32 -5.01 8.59 2.71
CA ALA A 32 -4.23 8.37 3.90
C ALA A 32 -3.96 9.68 4.67
N GLU A 33 -3.70 10.79 3.97
CA GLU A 33 -3.54 12.11 4.60
C GLU A 33 -4.81 12.55 5.34
N SER A 34 -5.98 12.44 4.70
CA SER A 34 -7.26 12.76 5.35
C SER A 34 -7.54 11.88 6.55
N VAL A 35 -7.24 10.57 6.46
CA VAL A 35 -7.40 9.65 7.59
C VAL A 35 -6.47 10.06 8.74
N LEU A 36 -5.22 10.39 8.48
CA LEU A 36 -4.27 10.80 9.52
C LEU A 36 -4.66 12.12 10.20
N ASP A 37 -5.35 13.02 9.49
CA ASP A 37 -5.81 14.30 10.02
C ASP A 37 -7.00 14.18 10.97
N THR A 38 -7.84 13.18 10.77
CA THR A 38 -8.99 12.91 11.64
C THR A 38 -8.63 12.12 12.90
N ILE A 39 -7.50 11.39 12.90
CA ILE A 39 -7.13 10.53 14.02
C ILE A 39 -6.57 11.35 15.19
N ASN A 40 -7.31 11.40 16.30
CA ASN A 40 -6.85 11.98 17.56
C ASN A 40 -5.90 11.03 18.34
N LYS A 41 -4.76 10.66 17.74
CA LYS A 41 -3.70 9.89 18.42
C LYS A 41 -2.33 10.49 18.11
N ARG A 42 -1.48 10.60 19.14
CA ARG A 42 -0.09 11.11 19.01
C ARG A 42 0.75 10.48 17.88
N PRO A 43 0.69 9.16 17.59
CA PRO A 43 1.44 8.58 16.47
C PRO A 43 1.09 9.20 15.11
N ALA A 44 -0.14 9.69 14.91
CA ALA A 44 -0.61 10.21 13.62
C ALA A 44 0.25 11.39 13.14
N ILE A 45 0.66 12.28 14.05
CA ILE A 45 1.53 13.42 13.74
C ILE A 45 2.87 12.95 13.14
N TYR A 46 3.49 11.92 13.72
CA TYR A 46 4.76 11.41 13.25
C TYR A 46 4.63 10.66 11.92
N ILE A 47 3.55 9.89 11.76
CA ILE A 47 3.26 9.17 10.51
C ILE A 47 2.97 10.16 9.38
N LYS A 48 2.21 11.22 9.63
CA LYS A 48 1.93 12.30 8.66
C LYS A 48 3.22 12.98 8.19
N ARG A 49 4.14 13.29 9.10
CA ARG A 49 5.46 13.84 8.74
C ARG A 49 6.27 12.87 7.88
N ALA A 50 6.26 11.58 8.21
CA ALA A 50 6.96 10.55 7.43
C ALA A 50 6.35 10.38 6.03
N LEU A 51 5.02 10.42 5.92
CA LEU A 51 4.28 10.34 4.66
C LEU A 51 4.61 11.52 3.75
N ARG A 52 4.52 12.76 4.25
CA ARG A 52 4.89 13.97 3.50
C ARG A 52 6.31 13.92 2.96
N SER A 53 7.26 13.54 3.82
CA SER A 53 8.65 13.35 3.39
C SER A 53 8.82 12.27 2.31
N ALA A 54 8.02 11.20 2.34
CA ALA A 54 8.05 10.17 1.30
C ALA A 54 7.50 10.68 -0.03
N VAL A 55 6.43 11.49 0.01
CA VAL A 55 5.82 12.15 -1.16
C VAL A 55 6.81 13.13 -1.80
N ASP A 56 7.40 14.03 -1.01
CA ASP A 56 8.40 14.99 -1.50
C ASP A 56 9.58 14.28 -2.19
N SER A 57 10.01 13.14 -1.64
CA SER A 57 11.07 12.32 -2.23
C SER A 57 10.63 11.65 -3.53
N ALA A 58 9.38 11.18 -3.61
CA ALA A 58 8.81 10.58 -4.81
C ALA A 58 8.66 11.60 -5.96
N GLU A 59 8.22 12.81 -5.63
CA GLU A 59 8.12 13.93 -6.59
C GLU A 59 9.49 14.29 -7.16
N LYS A 60 10.50 14.46 -6.30
CA LYS A 60 11.86 14.81 -6.73
C LYS A 60 12.54 13.72 -7.56
N LYS A 61 12.40 12.45 -7.15
CA LYS A 61 13.12 11.33 -7.78
C LYS A 61 12.44 10.82 -9.05
N SER A 62 11.12 10.80 -9.08
CA SER A 62 10.37 10.10 -10.12
C SER A 62 9.27 10.94 -10.77
N LYS A 63 9.17 12.23 -10.42
CA LYS A 63 8.23 13.21 -10.99
C LYS A 63 6.76 12.72 -11.01
N LEU A 64 6.39 11.87 -10.06
CA LEU A 64 5.01 11.42 -9.90
C LEU A 64 4.24 12.39 -9.03
N THR A 65 2.94 12.47 -9.29
CA THR A 65 2.02 13.22 -8.46
C THR A 65 1.53 12.37 -7.27
N PRO A 66 1.07 12.98 -6.17
CA PRO A 66 0.52 12.25 -5.02
C PRO A 66 -0.69 11.37 -5.37
N ALA A 67 -1.42 11.69 -6.43
CA ALA A 67 -2.61 10.95 -6.87
C ALA A 67 -2.29 9.57 -7.46
N ASP A 68 -1.07 9.37 -7.96
CA ASP A 68 -0.65 8.11 -8.57
C ASP A 68 0.08 7.18 -7.59
N LEU A 69 0.18 7.59 -6.32
CA LEU A 69 0.92 6.89 -5.28
C LEU A 69 -0.03 6.25 -4.27
N TYR A 70 0.35 5.07 -3.80
CA TYR A 70 -0.28 4.41 -2.67
C TYR A 70 0.76 3.87 -1.70
N ILE A 71 0.31 3.60 -0.48
CA ILE A 71 1.15 3.07 0.59
C ILE A 71 1.26 1.55 0.40
N SER A 72 2.41 1.05 -0.05
CA SER A 72 2.62 -0.39 -0.26
C SER A 72 2.97 -1.13 1.02
N MET A 73 3.94 -0.61 1.78
CA MET A 73 4.38 -1.22 3.02
C MET A 73 4.49 -0.16 4.12
N VAL A 74 3.99 -0.51 5.31
CA VAL A 74 4.25 0.29 6.51
C VAL A 74 4.54 -0.62 7.70
N LYS A 75 5.57 -0.25 8.44
CA LYS A 75 6.06 -1.03 9.58
C LYS A 75 6.40 -0.11 10.75
N ALA A 76 6.05 -0.56 11.95
CA ALA A 76 6.53 0.00 13.21
C ALA A 76 7.48 -1.00 13.87
N ASP A 77 8.77 -0.71 13.82
CA ASP A 77 9.82 -1.50 14.45
C ASP A 77 10.11 -1.00 15.87
N LYS A 78 10.45 -1.92 16.77
CA LYS A 78 10.83 -1.57 18.13
C LYS A 78 12.22 -0.95 18.14
N GLY A 79 12.34 0.24 18.71
CA GLY A 79 13.63 0.91 18.95
C GLY A 79 14.18 0.62 20.36
N PRO A 80 15.33 1.24 20.71
CA PRO A 80 15.88 1.14 22.06
C PRO A 80 14.90 1.66 23.10
N SER A 81 14.81 0.97 24.23
CA SER A 81 13.91 1.33 25.33
C SER A 81 14.73 1.80 26.53
N LEU A 82 14.39 2.98 27.05
CA LEU A 82 15.00 3.48 28.28
C LEU A 82 14.37 2.77 29.48
N LYS A 83 15.21 2.23 30.37
CA LYS A 83 14.80 1.64 31.64
C LYS A 83 14.81 2.74 32.72
N ARG A 84 13.72 2.86 33.47
CA ARG A 84 13.56 3.72 34.65
C ARG A 84 12.95 2.90 35.78
N TYR A 85 13.19 3.27 37.02
CA TYR A 85 12.61 2.59 38.18
C TYR A 85 11.64 3.51 38.90
N ARG A 86 10.56 2.94 39.43
CA ARG A 86 9.61 3.61 40.32
C ARG A 86 9.54 2.83 41.63
N ALA A 87 9.57 3.54 42.75
CA ALA A 87 9.30 2.95 44.05
C ALA A 87 7.92 2.29 44.09
N ALA A 88 7.84 1.13 44.73
CA ALA A 88 6.63 0.34 44.92
C ALA A 88 6.54 -0.12 46.39
N SER A 89 5.42 -0.77 46.74
CA SER A 89 5.15 -1.21 48.11
C SER A 89 6.21 -2.17 48.65
N MET A 90 6.40 -2.16 49.98
CA MET A 90 7.34 -3.03 50.70
C MET A 90 8.80 -2.89 50.21
N GLY A 91 9.26 -1.66 49.95
CA GLY A 91 10.64 -1.40 49.53
C GLY A 91 11.00 -1.92 48.13
N ARG A 92 10.02 -2.33 47.31
CA ARG A 92 10.27 -2.88 45.97
C ARG A 92 10.52 -1.78 44.95
N ALA A 93 11.32 -2.09 43.92
CA ALA A 93 11.51 -1.22 42.75
C ALA A 93 10.93 -1.88 41.50
N THR A 94 9.98 -1.20 40.84
CA THR A 94 9.37 -1.68 39.58
C THR A 94 9.95 -0.95 38.38
N MET A 95 10.17 -1.68 37.28
CA MET A 95 10.77 -1.12 36.07
C MET A 95 9.73 -0.55 35.11
N ILE A 96 9.89 0.71 34.74
CA ILE A 96 9.16 1.38 33.65
C ILE A 96 10.05 1.39 32.40
N LYS A 97 9.51 0.94 31.26
CA LYS A 97 10.20 0.94 29.97
C LYS A 97 9.62 2.05 29.09
N HIS A 98 10.37 3.13 28.90
CA HIS A 98 10.03 4.13 27.90
C HIS A 98 10.54 3.70 26.52
N ARG A 99 9.63 3.08 25.76
CA ARG A 99 9.92 2.53 24.44
C ARG A 99 10.08 3.63 23.39
N THR A 100 10.94 3.39 22.41
CA THR A 100 10.98 4.14 21.15
C THR A 100 10.59 3.23 19.99
N THR A 101 10.21 3.85 18.87
CA THR A 101 9.78 3.16 17.65
C THR A 101 10.52 3.72 16.45
N HIS A 102 10.75 2.87 15.46
CA HIS A 102 11.19 3.27 14.12
C HIS A 102 10.04 3.02 13.17
N ILE A 103 9.60 4.05 12.45
CA ILE A 103 8.52 3.94 11.47
C ILE A 103 9.17 3.86 10.10
N THR A 104 8.82 2.82 9.34
CA THR A 104 9.21 2.65 7.94
C THR A 104 7.96 2.74 7.08
N LEU A 105 7.99 3.61 6.07
CA LEU A 105 6.90 3.81 5.12
C LEU A 105 7.45 3.72 3.70
N GLU A 106 6.80 2.93 2.86
CA GLU A 106 7.14 2.71 1.46
C GLU A 106 5.95 3.07 0.57
N LEU A 107 6.24 3.78 -0.52
CA LEU A 107 5.26 4.20 -1.52
C LEU A 107 5.51 3.46 -2.83
N ASP A 108 4.43 3.09 -3.49
CA ASP A 108 4.44 2.49 -4.83
C ASP A 108 3.44 3.17 -5.77
N LYS A 109 3.62 2.90 -7.07
CA LYS A 109 2.72 3.39 -8.12
C LYS A 109 1.45 2.55 -8.16
N ILE A 110 0.31 3.20 -8.20
CA ILE A 110 -0.96 2.52 -8.44
C ILE A 110 -0.90 1.90 -9.84
N LYS A 111 -1.02 0.56 -9.92
CA LYS A 111 -1.25 -0.11 -11.20
C LYS A 111 -2.69 0.18 -11.62
N ARG A 112 -2.90 1.22 -12.43
CA ARG A 112 -4.18 1.36 -13.13
C ARG A 112 -4.26 0.17 -14.10
N PRO A 113 -5.30 -0.66 -14.07
CA PRO A 113 -5.52 -1.59 -15.17
C PRO A 113 -5.64 -0.74 -16.43
N GLU A 114 -4.78 -0.99 -17.42
CA GLU A 114 -4.91 -0.39 -18.73
C GLU A 114 -6.31 -0.72 -19.23
N VAL A 115 -7.16 0.29 -19.32
CA VAL A 115 -8.47 0.16 -19.93
C VAL A 115 -8.17 -0.18 -21.38
N LYS A 116 -8.24 -1.46 -21.75
CA LYS A 116 -8.26 -1.88 -23.15
C LYS A 116 -9.32 -1.01 -23.81
N THR A 117 -8.86 -0.13 -24.69
CA THR A 117 -9.70 0.79 -25.42
C THR A 117 -10.75 -0.05 -26.14
N ILE A 118 -12.03 0.17 -25.81
CA ILE A 118 -13.18 -0.44 -26.50
C ILE A 118 -13.07 -0.21 -28.03
N LYS A 119 -12.33 0.84 -28.45
CA LYS A 119 -11.96 1.14 -29.84
C LYS A 119 -11.00 0.14 -30.50
N GLU A 120 -10.08 -0.50 -29.77
CA GLU A 120 -9.14 -1.49 -30.34
C GLU A 120 -9.79 -2.86 -30.53
N GLU A 121 -10.64 -3.30 -29.61
CA GLU A 121 -11.40 -4.54 -29.75
C GLU A 121 -12.46 -4.45 -30.87
N ALA A 122 -13.07 -3.27 -31.08
CA ALA A 122 -13.98 -3.01 -32.20
C ALA A 122 -13.26 -3.05 -33.56
N ARG A 123 -12.02 -2.52 -33.65
CA ARG A 123 -11.19 -2.57 -34.87
C ARG A 123 -10.77 -3.99 -35.23
N ASN A 124 -10.52 -4.85 -34.25
CA ASN A 124 -10.11 -6.24 -34.48
C ASN A 124 -11.30 -7.13 -34.89
N LYS A 125 -12.51 -6.92 -34.34
CA LYS A 125 -13.73 -7.61 -34.80
C LYS A 125 -14.10 -7.27 -36.24
N ALA A 126 -13.87 -6.03 -36.69
CA ALA A 126 -14.15 -5.60 -38.06
C ALA A 126 -13.17 -6.15 -39.11
N LYS A 127 -11.99 -6.65 -38.71
CA LYS A 127 -10.98 -7.22 -39.64
C LYS A 127 -11.16 -8.71 -39.93
N VAL A 128 -11.99 -9.43 -39.19
CA VAL A 128 -12.26 -10.85 -39.45
C VAL A 128 -13.34 -10.97 -40.54
N LYS A 129 -12.92 -11.12 -41.80
CA LYS A 129 -13.84 -11.50 -42.89
C LYS A 129 -14.43 -12.88 -42.58
N PRO A 130 -15.75 -13.12 -42.76
CA PRO A 130 -16.30 -14.46 -42.59
C PRO A 130 -15.74 -15.37 -43.69
N GLN A 131 -14.97 -16.39 -43.30
CA GLN A 131 -14.55 -17.44 -44.22
C GLN A 131 -15.77 -18.27 -44.60
N LYS A 132 -16.08 -18.33 -45.91
CA LYS A 132 -17.09 -19.22 -46.48
C LYS A 132 -16.74 -20.67 -46.11
N VAL A 133 -17.54 -21.29 -45.24
CA VAL A 133 -17.45 -22.73 -44.99
C VAL A 133 -17.92 -23.46 -46.25
N LYS A 134 -16.99 -24.16 -46.92
CA LYS A 134 -17.31 -25.09 -48.03
C LYS A 134 -18.06 -26.29 -47.45
N ILE A 135 -19.35 -26.40 -47.74
CA ILE A 135 -20.11 -27.63 -47.54
C ILE A 135 -19.56 -28.68 -48.52
N ARG A 136 -18.84 -29.69 -48.02
CA ARG A 136 -18.44 -30.85 -48.82
C ARG A 136 -19.65 -31.77 -49.00
N LYS A 137 -20.10 -31.94 -50.25
CA LYS A 137 -20.99 -33.03 -50.66
C LYS A 137 -20.20 -34.34 -50.81
N THR A 138 -20.94 -35.44 -50.67
CA THR A 138 -20.66 -36.88 -50.96
C THR A 138 -20.04 -37.68 -49.80
N SER A 139 -20.41 -38.94 -49.53
CA SER A 139 -21.00 -39.98 -50.40
C SER A 139 -21.83 -41.04 -49.63
N SER A 140 -22.82 -41.58 -50.33
CA SER A 140 -23.58 -42.81 -50.09
C SER A 140 -22.77 -44.07 -49.71
N LYS A 141 -23.31 -44.87 -48.77
CA LYS A 141 -23.27 -46.36 -48.63
C LYS A 141 -24.32 -46.71 -47.55
N LYS A 142 -25.48 -47.35 -47.83
CA LYS A 142 -25.74 -48.81 -48.04
C LYS A 142 -24.85 -49.64 -47.10
N GLU A 143 -25.33 -50.35 -46.08
CA GLU A 143 -26.28 -51.48 -45.96
C GLU A 143 -26.81 -51.48 -44.48
N GLY A 144 -27.95 -52.04 -44.05
CA GLY A 144 -28.69 -53.22 -44.50
C GLY A 144 -28.60 -54.32 -43.43
N ALA A 145 -29.72 -54.57 -42.72
CA ALA A 145 -30.09 -55.66 -41.80
C ALA A 145 -30.55 -55.14 -40.42
#